data_AF-A0A849IV37-F1
#
_entry.id   AF-A0A849IV37-F1
#
_cell.length_a   1.000
_cell.length_b   1.000
_cell.length_c   1.000
_cell.angle_alpha   90.00
_cell.angle_beta   90.00
_cell.angle_gamma   90.00
#
_symmetry.space_group_name_H-M   'P 1'
#
loop_
_entity.id
_entity.type
_entity.pdbx_description
1 polymer ?
#
loop_
_entity_poly.entity_id
_entity_poly.type
_entity_poly.pdbx_seq_one_letter_code
_entity_poly.pdbx_strand_id
1 'polypeptide(L)'
;MAQDSNRLIWIDMEMSGLNPDSDRILEVALVVTDQELNVVAEAPVLVVHQEAAVLDAMDNWNKSTHAKSGLIDRIKASTLSEAEVEAQMISFLGEHVPKSASPMCGNSICQDRRFLARYMPQLEAYFHYRNLDVSTLKELAKRWKPGLAEAFKKHNKHEALADIHESIMELRYYRENFIRI
;
A
#
# COMPACT_ATOMS: atom_id res chain seq x y z
N MET A 1 -20.45 -4.61 -9.91
CA MET A 1 -21.13 -3.31 -9.65
C MET A 1 -20.68 -2.33 -10.72
N ALA A 2 -21.37 -1.20 -10.92
CA ALA A 2 -20.81 -0.15 -11.78
C ALA A 2 -19.52 0.42 -11.15
N GLN A 3 -18.55 0.76 -12.00
CA GLN A 3 -17.38 1.52 -11.59
C GLN A 3 -17.80 2.92 -11.09
N ASP A 4 -17.03 3.49 -10.16
CA ASP A 4 -17.24 4.85 -9.64
C ASP A 4 -15.91 5.62 -9.64
N SER A 5 -15.90 6.80 -10.27
CA SER A 5 -14.71 7.66 -10.38
C SER A 5 -14.33 8.37 -9.09
N ASN A 6 -15.21 8.43 -8.09
CA ASN A 6 -14.95 9.06 -6.79
C ASN A 6 -14.33 8.09 -5.78
N ARG A 7 -14.18 6.81 -6.14
CA ARG A 7 -13.56 5.81 -5.26
C ARG A 7 -12.05 6.03 -5.15
N LEU A 8 -11.54 5.70 -3.98
CA LEU A 8 -10.13 5.79 -3.63
C LEU A 8 -9.48 4.41 -3.64
N ILE A 9 -8.33 4.28 -4.31
CA ILE A 9 -7.55 3.05 -4.34
C ILE A 9 -6.40 3.19 -3.34
N TRP A 10 -6.43 2.35 -2.32
CA TRP A 10 -5.41 2.24 -1.29
C TRP A 10 -4.52 1.04 -1.57
N ILE A 11 -3.22 1.26 -1.48
CA ILE A 11 -2.21 0.22 -1.69
C ILE A 11 -1.17 0.28 -0.58
N ASP A 12 -0.67 -0.89 -0.22
CA ASP A 12 0.53 -1.07 0.58
C ASP A 12 1.29 -2.29 0.04
N MET A 13 2.61 -2.19 0.05
CA MET A 13 3.49 -3.25 -0.42
C MET A 13 4.60 -3.51 0.60
N GLU A 14 4.95 -4.79 0.72
CA GLU A 14 6.18 -5.18 1.41
C GLU A 14 7.29 -5.41 0.39
N MET A 15 8.49 -4.96 0.70
CA MET A 15 9.66 -5.06 -0.17
C MET A 15 10.84 -5.73 0.54
N SER A 16 11.81 -6.21 -0.24
CA SER A 16 13.07 -6.73 0.29
C SER A 16 13.99 -5.65 0.87
N GLY A 17 13.69 -4.37 0.58
CA GLY A 17 14.44 -3.20 1.00
C GLY A 17 13.87 -1.91 0.40
N LEU A 18 14.64 -0.81 0.45
CA LEU A 18 14.16 0.53 0.09
C LEU A 18 14.64 1.04 -1.28
N ASN A 19 15.51 0.30 -1.97
CA ASN A 19 16.09 0.70 -3.24
C ASN A 19 15.48 -0.09 -4.41
N PRO A 20 14.60 0.52 -5.22
CA PRO A 20 13.99 -0.15 -6.37
C PRO A 20 14.99 -0.67 -7.39
N ASP A 21 16.25 -0.19 -7.43
CA ASP A 21 17.22 -0.72 -8.39
C ASP A 21 17.75 -2.12 -8.02
N SER A 22 17.72 -2.47 -6.73
CA SER A 22 18.27 -3.72 -6.20
C SER A 22 17.23 -4.61 -5.50
N ASP A 23 16.21 -4.00 -4.89
CA ASP A 23 15.20 -4.67 -4.08
C ASP A 23 13.97 -5.06 -4.90
N ARG A 24 13.15 -5.96 -4.35
CA ARG A 24 11.97 -6.50 -5.03
C ARG A 24 10.70 -6.39 -4.20
N ILE A 25 9.57 -6.40 -4.90
CA ILE A 25 8.23 -6.48 -4.32
C ILE A 25 8.01 -7.90 -3.79
N LEU A 26 7.53 -8.01 -2.55
CA LEU A 26 7.30 -9.28 -1.85
C LEU A 26 5.81 -9.56 -1.63
N GLU A 27 5.03 -8.54 -1.30
CA GLU A 27 3.58 -8.64 -1.06
C GLU A 27 2.88 -7.38 -1.58
N VAL A 28 1.67 -7.54 -2.09
CA VAL A 28 0.81 -6.43 -2.53
C VAL A 28 -0.59 -6.62 -1.94
N ALA A 29 -1.12 -5.57 -1.33
CA ALA A 29 -2.51 -5.50 -0.89
C ALA A 29 -3.22 -4.27 -1.50
N LEU A 30 -4.51 -4.40 -1.79
CA LEU A 30 -5.34 -3.31 -2.28
C LEU A 30 -6.67 -3.25 -1.53
N VAL A 31 -7.09 -2.02 -1.23
CA VAL A 31 -8.43 -1.73 -0.68
C VAL A 31 -9.05 -0.58 -1.47
N VAL A 32 -10.33 -0.72 -1.80
CA VAL A 32 -11.12 0.35 -2.42
C VAL A 32 -12.04 0.95 -1.38
N THR A 33 -11.99 2.27 -1.20
CA THR A 33 -12.96 3.01 -0.38
C THR A 33 -13.83 3.91 -1.24
N ASP A 34 -14.96 4.33 -0.71
CA ASP A 34 -15.66 5.51 -1.21
C ASP A 34 -14.93 6.81 -0.80
N GLN A 35 -15.48 7.95 -1.23
CA GLN A 35 -14.96 9.29 -0.88
C GLN A 35 -15.08 9.63 0.62
N GLU A 36 -15.90 8.89 1.36
CA GLU A 36 -16.10 9.08 2.80
C GLU A 36 -15.21 8.18 3.65
N LEU A 37 -14.33 7.40 3.01
CA LEU A 37 -13.39 6.46 3.63
C LEU A 37 -14.07 5.20 4.19
N ASN A 38 -15.25 4.84 3.68
CA ASN A 38 -15.87 3.55 3.96
C ASN A 38 -15.32 2.51 2.97
N VAL A 39 -14.95 1.33 3.47
CA VAL A 39 -14.44 0.22 2.65
C VAL A 39 -15.56 -0.31 1.74
N VAL A 40 -15.28 -0.38 0.45
CA VAL A 40 -16.18 -0.90 -0.59
C VAL A 40 -15.80 -2.31 -0.99
N ALA A 41 -14.51 -2.57 -1.14
CA ALA A 41 -13.97 -3.87 -1.53
C ALA A 41 -12.50 -4.01 -1.12
N GLU A 42 -12.08 -5.26 -0.92
CA GLU A 42 -10.70 -5.63 -0.60
C GLU A 42 -10.23 -6.68 -1.60
N ALA A 43 -9.03 -6.50 -2.14
CA ALA A 43 -8.40 -7.51 -2.98
C ALA A 43 -7.83 -8.63 -2.10
N PRO A 44 -7.68 -9.86 -2.64
CA PRO A 44 -6.84 -10.85 -1.98
C PRO A 44 -5.42 -10.30 -1.83
N VAL A 45 -4.81 -10.54 -0.67
CA VAL A 45 -3.39 -10.22 -0.45
C VAL A 45 -2.54 -11.20 -1.25
N LEU A 46 -1.79 -10.69 -2.23
CA LEU A 46 -0.99 -11.51 -3.12
C LEU A 46 0.49 -11.43 -2.74
N VAL A 47 1.12 -12.59 -2.59
CA VAL A 47 2.54 -12.72 -2.30
C VAL A 47 3.28 -13.01 -3.59
N VAL A 48 4.29 -12.20 -3.88
CA VAL A 48 5.13 -12.33 -5.07
C VAL A 48 6.24 -13.34 -4.76
N HIS A 49 6.39 -14.34 -5.61
CA HIS A 49 7.51 -15.26 -5.55
C HIS A 49 8.82 -14.52 -5.79
N GLN A 50 9.84 -14.79 -4.98
CA GLN A 50 11.20 -14.31 -5.19
C GLN A 50 12.21 -15.43 -4.97
N GLU A 51 13.29 -15.39 -5.74
CA GLU A 51 14.40 -16.32 -5.62
C GLU A 51 15.06 -16.24 -4.23
N ALA A 52 15.61 -17.36 -3.74
CA ALA A 52 16.26 -17.41 -2.43
C ALA A 52 17.37 -16.34 -2.28
N ALA A 53 18.10 -16.05 -3.36
CA ALA A 53 19.15 -15.04 -3.38
C ALA A 53 18.64 -13.63 -3.04
N VAL A 54 17.40 -13.28 -3.39
CA VAL A 54 16.78 -11.99 -3.03
C VAL A 54 16.54 -11.94 -1.52
N LEU A 55 15.99 -13.02 -0.95
CA LEU A 55 15.72 -13.11 0.48
C LEU A 55 17.02 -13.10 1.31
N ASP A 56 18.06 -13.77 0.81
CA ASP A 56 19.37 -13.84 1.45
C ASP A 56 20.11 -12.50 1.39
N ALA A 57 19.84 -11.66 0.39
CA ALA A 57 20.43 -10.33 0.25
C ALA A 57 19.78 -9.26 1.15
N MET A 58 18.60 -9.53 1.72
CA MET A 58 17.93 -8.60 2.64
C MET A 58 18.78 -8.30 3.87
N ASP A 59 18.66 -7.07 4.37
CA ASP A 59 19.28 -6.69 5.65
C ASP A 59 18.64 -7.41 6.85
N ASN A 60 19.26 -7.27 8.03
CA ASN A 60 18.79 -7.94 9.25
C ASN A 60 17.40 -7.47 9.69
N TRP A 61 17.04 -6.22 9.40
CA TRP A 61 15.75 -5.68 9.80
C TRP A 61 14.63 -6.30 8.96
N ASN A 62 14.77 -6.29 7.64
CA ASN A 62 13.82 -6.90 6.70
C ASN A 62 13.68 -8.40 6.96
N LYS A 63 14.79 -9.13 7.16
CA LYS A 63 14.74 -10.56 7.51
C LYS A 63 13.95 -10.82 8.78
N SER A 64 14.19 -10.04 9.84
CA SER A 64 13.51 -10.21 11.13
C SER A 64 12.02 -9.88 11.04
N THR A 65 11.67 -8.75 10.42
CA THR A 65 10.29 -8.30 10.25
C THR A 65 9.49 -9.30 9.41
N HIS A 66 10.00 -9.69 8.25
CA HIS A 66 9.31 -10.60 7.32
C HIS A 66 9.28 -12.05 7.82
N ALA A 67 10.24 -12.46 8.66
CA ALA A 67 10.17 -13.76 9.34
C ALA A 67 9.06 -13.75 10.39
N LYS A 68 8.94 -12.67 11.18
CA LYS A 68 7.96 -12.57 12.26
C LYS A 68 6.51 -12.54 11.76
N SER A 69 6.26 -11.93 10.59
CA SER A 69 4.95 -11.94 9.93
C SER A 69 4.67 -13.26 9.19
N GLY A 70 5.65 -14.17 9.08
CA GLY A 70 5.55 -15.39 8.28
C GLY A 70 5.60 -15.15 6.77
N LEU A 71 5.90 -13.92 6.34
CA LEU A 71 5.97 -13.55 4.92
C LEU A 71 7.07 -14.31 4.17
N ILE A 72 8.23 -14.56 4.80
CA ILE A 72 9.32 -15.33 4.19
C ILE A 72 8.85 -16.73 3.73
N ASP A 73 8.08 -17.42 4.57
CA ASP A 73 7.60 -18.76 4.25
C ASP A 73 6.52 -18.72 3.17
N ARG A 74 5.68 -17.68 3.18
CA ARG A 74 4.69 -17.44 2.12
C ARG A 74 5.35 -17.12 0.77
N ILE A 75 6.45 -16.37 0.75
CA ILE A 75 7.20 -16.08 -0.49
C ILE A 75 7.78 -17.37 -1.08
N LYS A 76 8.39 -18.21 -0.24
CA LYS A 76 8.94 -19.51 -0.66
C LYS A 76 7.86 -20.46 -1.19
N ALA A 77 6.65 -20.39 -0.64
CA ALA A 77 5.51 -21.20 -1.09
C ALA A 77 4.76 -20.58 -2.29
N SER A 78 4.92 -19.29 -2.55
CA SER A 78 4.25 -18.61 -3.65
C SER A 78 4.81 -19.06 -4.99
N THR A 79 3.92 -19.15 -5.97
CA THR A 79 4.26 -19.40 -7.38
C THR A 79 3.91 -18.20 -8.27
N LEU A 80 3.43 -17.09 -7.70
CA LEU A 80 2.97 -15.94 -8.48
C LEU A 80 4.15 -15.04 -8.85
N SER A 81 4.31 -14.78 -10.14
CA SER A 81 5.23 -13.78 -10.66
C SER A 81 4.70 -12.35 -10.46
N GLU A 82 5.61 -11.36 -10.56
CA GLU A 82 5.25 -9.93 -10.52
C GLU A 82 4.16 -9.59 -11.55
N ALA A 83 4.24 -10.14 -12.77
CA ALA A 83 3.27 -9.91 -13.83
C ALA A 83 1.89 -10.54 -13.56
N GLU A 84 1.84 -11.71 -12.92
CA GLU A 84 0.58 -12.35 -12.54
C GLU A 84 -0.11 -11.62 -11.39
N VAL A 85 0.66 -11.12 -10.42
CA VAL A 85 0.14 -10.26 -9.35
C VAL A 85 -0.39 -8.96 -9.93
N GLU A 86 0.38 -8.31 -10.81
CA GLU A 86 -0.02 -7.09 -11.52
C GLU A 86 -1.36 -7.28 -12.25
N ALA A 87 -1.49 -8.34 -13.05
CA ALA A 87 -2.70 -8.61 -13.82
C ALA A 87 -3.93 -8.85 -12.93
N GLN A 88 -3.77 -9.60 -11.82
CA GLN A 88 -4.85 -9.85 -10.87
C GLN A 88 -5.31 -8.58 -10.16
N MET A 89 -4.36 -7.74 -9.74
CA MET A 89 -4.67 -6.46 -9.11
C MET A 89 -5.40 -5.51 -10.07
N ILE A 90 -4.96 -5.42 -11.32
CA ILE A 90 -5.65 -4.62 -12.36
C ILE A 90 -7.06 -5.16 -12.61
N SER A 91 -7.23 -6.48 -12.67
CA SER A 91 -8.54 -7.10 -12.85
C SER A 91 -9.50 -6.71 -11.73
N PHE A 92 -9.06 -6.83 -10.47
CA PHE A 92 -9.84 -6.40 -9.30
C PHE A 92 -10.22 -4.91 -9.39
N LEU A 93 -9.26 -4.02 -9.68
CA LEU A 93 -9.54 -2.59 -9.81
C LEU A 93 -10.54 -2.28 -10.93
N GLY A 94 -10.48 -3.04 -12.03
CA GLY A 94 -11.39 -2.97 -13.16
C GLY A 94 -12.86 -3.19 -12.80
N GLU A 95 -13.15 -3.84 -11.68
CA GLU A 95 -14.54 -4.05 -11.22
C GLU A 95 -15.08 -2.86 -10.43
N HIS A 96 -14.21 -1.98 -9.94
CA HIS A 96 -14.55 -0.97 -8.93
C HIS A 96 -14.28 0.47 -9.36
N VAL A 97 -13.19 0.75 -10.05
CA VAL A 97 -12.70 2.12 -10.28
C VAL A 97 -12.22 2.26 -11.73
N PRO A 98 -12.63 3.29 -12.48
CA PRO A 98 -12.10 3.53 -13.82
C PRO A 98 -10.59 3.81 -13.79
N LYS A 99 -9.89 3.45 -14.88
CA LYS A 99 -8.46 3.79 -15.05
C LYS A 99 -8.23 5.30 -14.93
N SER A 100 -7.12 5.66 -14.30
CA SER A 100 -6.64 7.03 -14.10
C SER A 100 -7.59 7.96 -13.34
N ALA A 101 -8.62 7.43 -12.66
CA ALA A 101 -9.55 8.23 -11.86
C ALA A 101 -9.00 8.51 -10.46
N SER A 102 -8.49 7.48 -9.79
CA SER A 102 -8.09 7.55 -8.39
C SER A 102 -6.61 7.88 -8.21
N PRO A 103 -6.22 8.80 -7.30
CA PRO A 103 -4.82 8.92 -6.89
C PRO A 103 -4.37 7.64 -6.17
N MET A 104 -3.06 7.45 -6.05
CA MET A 104 -2.51 6.38 -5.21
C MET A 104 -2.59 6.80 -3.73
N CYS A 105 -3.35 6.07 -2.93
CA CYS A 105 -3.58 6.38 -1.52
C CYS A 105 -2.78 5.45 -0.59
N GLY A 106 -2.23 6.01 0.48
CA GLY A 106 -1.54 5.25 1.53
C GLY A 106 -0.64 6.14 2.39
N ASN A 107 0.24 5.52 3.17
CA ASN A 107 1.25 6.22 3.97
C ASN A 107 2.62 6.17 3.27
N SER A 108 3.27 7.32 3.09
CA SER A 108 4.60 7.39 2.46
C SER A 108 4.63 6.78 1.06
N ILE A 109 3.49 6.88 0.37
CA ILE A 109 3.10 6.13 -0.84
C ILE A 109 4.03 6.36 -2.05
N CYS A 110 4.86 7.40 -1.99
CA CYS A 110 5.91 7.62 -2.98
C CYS A 110 6.87 6.42 -3.06
N GLN A 111 7.14 5.77 -1.93
CA GLN A 111 8.02 4.60 -1.88
C GLN A 111 7.43 3.43 -2.68
N ASP A 112 6.17 3.08 -2.43
CA ASP A 112 5.42 2.06 -3.16
C ASP A 112 5.35 2.39 -4.66
N ARG A 113 5.03 3.64 -4.98
CA ARG A 113 4.94 4.11 -6.37
C ARG A 113 6.25 3.92 -7.14
N ARG A 114 7.42 4.09 -6.50
CA ARG A 114 8.72 3.86 -7.13
C ARG A 114 8.93 2.39 -7.50
N PHE A 115 8.48 1.46 -6.66
CA PHE A 115 8.55 0.03 -6.95
C PHE A 115 7.57 -0.36 -8.05
N LEU A 116 6.32 0.12 -7.98
CA LEU A 116 5.33 -0.13 -9.03
C LEU A 116 5.80 0.38 -10.39
N ALA A 117 6.30 1.62 -10.47
CA ALA A 117 6.77 2.19 -11.73
C ALA A 117 7.87 1.35 -12.42
N ARG A 118 8.63 0.56 -11.65
CA ARG A 118 9.70 -0.29 -12.16
C ARG A 118 9.26 -1.73 -12.44
N TYR A 119 8.53 -2.34 -11.51
CA TYR A 119 8.24 -3.77 -11.51
C TYR A 119 6.81 -4.12 -11.93
N MET A 120 5.86 -3.20 -11.76
CA MET A 120 4.44 -3.36 -12.13
C MET A 120 3.91 -2.08 -12.81
N PRO A 121 4.47 -1.71 -13.99
CA PRO A 121 4.21 -0.42 -14.63
C PRO A 121 2.77 -0.27 -15.16
N GLN A 122 2.08 -1.36 -15.49
CA GLN A 122 0.67 -1.31 -15.91
C GLN A 122 -0.24 -1.03 -14.72
N LEU A 123 0.09 -1.57 -13.54
CA LEU A 123 -0.64 -1.27 -12.30
C LEU A 123 -0.37 0.18 -11.88
N GLU A 124 0.87 0.66 -11.96
CA GLU A 124 1.18 2.09 -11.72
C GLU A 124 0.36 3.00 -12.63
N ALA A 125 0.32 2.70 -13.93
CA ALA A 125 -0.43 3.46 -14.93
C ALA A 125 -1.96 3.38 -14.75
N TYR A 126 -2.46 2.46 -13.93
CA TYR A 126 -3.87 2.40 -13.56
C TYR A 126 -4.28 3.59 -12.69
N PHE A 127 -3.36 4.07 -11.84
CA PHE A 127 -3.61 5.20 -10.96
C PHE A 127 -3.56 6.53 -11.73
N HIS A 128 -4.20 7.55 -11.16
CA HIS A 128 -3.95 8.93 -11.53
C HIS A 128 -2.51 9.34 -11.11
N TYR A 129 -1.94 10.36 -11.77
CA TYR A 129 -0.56 10.82 -11.50
C TYR A 129 -0.35 11.39 -10.10
N ARG A 130 -1.43 11.69 -9.37
CA ARG A 130 -1.39 12.26 -8.00
C ARG A 130 -1.26 11.15 -6.96
N ASN A 131 -0.70 11.55 -5.82
CA ASN A 131 -0.69 10.77 -4.59
C ASN A 131 -1.63 11.41 -3.58
N LEU A 132 -2.33 10.59 -2.79
CA LEU A 132 -2.98 10.99 -1.56
C LEU A 132 -2.19 10.35 -0.41
N ASP A 133 -1.15 11.06 0.02
CA ASP A 133 -0.22 10.56 1.04
C ASP A 133 -0.63 11.03 2.44
N VAL A 134 -1.13 10.10 3.26
CA VAL A 134 -1.58 10.36 4.63
C VAL A 134 -0.43 10.85 5.53
N SER A 135 0.81 10.43 5.24
CA SER A 135 1.99 10.89 5.98
C SER A 135 2.23 12.39 5.80
N THR A 136 1.72 13.01 4.73
CA THR A 136 1.73 14.47 4.58
C THR A 136 0.95 15.14 5.71
N LEU A 137 -0.27 14.67 6.00
CA LEU A 137 -1.07 15.24 7.08
C LEU A 137 -0.44 15.00 8.45
N LYS A 138 0.19 13.84 8.66
CA LYS A 138 0.95 13.54 9.87
C LYS A 138 2.09 14.54 10.10
N GLU A 139 2.88 14.82 9.07
CA GLU A 139 3.99 15.78 9.18
C GLU A 139 3.52 17.23 9.37
N LEU A 140 2.39 17.60 8.76
CA LEU A 140 1.74 18.89 9.00
C LEU A 140 1.18 18.99 10.43
N ALA A 141 0.50 17.95 10.92
CA ALA A 141 -0.06 17.89 12.27
C ALA A 141 1.02 18.03 13.35
N LYS A 142 2.16 17.33 13.20
CA LYS A 142 3.31 17.48 14.12
C LYS A 142 3.81 18.92 14.25
N ARG A 143 3.75 19.70 13.17
CA ARG A 143 4.28 21.07 13.11
C ARG A 143 3.24 22.12 13.49
N TRP A 144 1.99 21.92 13.09
CA TRP A 144 0.94 22.95 13.18
C TRP A 144 -0.08 22.67 14.28
N LYS A 145 -0.20 21.44 14.78
CA LYS A 145 -1.03 21.06 15.92
C LYS A 145 -0.34 19.98 16.78
N PRO A 146 0.75 20.34 17.49
CA PRO A 146 1.53 19.38 18.29
C PRO A 146 0.66 18.58 19.27
N GLY A 147 0.93 17.29 19.41
CA GLY A 147 0.15 16.35 20.24
C GLY A 147 -0.95 15.62 19.48
N LEU A 148 -1.40 16.14 18.32
CA LEU A 148 -2.44 15.48 17.53
C LEU A 148 -1.93 14.18 16.88
N ALA A 149 -0.76 14.23 16.26
CA ALA A 149 -0.20 13.05 15.60
C ALA A 149 0.16 11.95 16.61
N GLU A 150 0.60 12.33 17.81
CA GLU A 150 0.96 11.42 18.91
C GLU A 150 -0.28 10.76 19.56
N ALA A 151 -1.45 11.40 19.46
CA ALA A 151 -2.70 10.84 19.97
C ALA A 151 -3.21 9.69 19.11
N PHE A 152 -2.85 9.63 17.82
CA PHE A 152 -3.15 8.50 16.96
C PHE A 152 -2.13 7.37 17.16
N LYS A 153 -2.55 6.26 17.76
CA LYS A 153 -1.69 5.10 18.03
C LYS A 153 -1.83 4.06 16.93
N LYS A 154 -0.76 3.86 16.16
CA LYS A 154 -0.61 2.75 15.21
C LYS A 154 -0.30 1.45 15.93
N HIS A 155 -0.81 0.32 15.41
CA HIS A 155 -0.42 -1.01 15.91
C HIS A 155 0.85 -1.53 15.22
N ASN A 156 1.18 -1.01 14.01
CA ASN A 156 2.39 -1.33 13.24
C ASN A 156 2.64 -2.85 13.13
N LYS A 157 1.70 -3.55 12.49
CA LYS A 157 1.79 -5.00 12.35
C LYS A 157 2.77 -5.45 11.26
N HIS A 158 3.11 -4.58 10.30
CA HIS A 158 3.94 -4.92 9.14
C HIS A 158 3.28 -6.07 8.35
N GLU A 159 2.01 -5.87 8.05
CA GLU A 159 1.14 -6.75 7.29
C GLU A 159 0.36 -5.86 6.32
N ALA A 160 0.54 -6.03 5.01
CA ALA A 160 0.14 -5.01 4.04
C ALA A 160 -1.33 -4.59 4.15
N LEU A 161 -2.25 -5.56 4.30
CA LEU A 161 -3.68 -5.25 4.45
C LEU A 161 -3.99 -4.51 5.78
N ALA A 162 -3.34 -4.91 6.87
CA ALA A 162 -3.53 -4.25 8.16
C ALA A 162 -3.01 -2.80 8.13
N ASP A 163 -1.87 -2.57 7.47
CA ASP A 163 -1.27 -1.26 7.32
C ASP A 163 -2.10 -0.33 6.42
N ILE A 164 -2.78 -0.87 5.39
CA ILE A 164 -3.81 -0.12 4.63
C ILE A 164 -4.96 0.32 5.52
N HIS A 165 -5.53 -0.58 6.33
CA HIS A 165 -6.62 -0.23 7.23
C HIS A 165 -6.20 0.81 8.27
N GLU A 166 -4.97 0.72 8.80
CA GLU A 166 -4.42 1.76 9.66
C GLU A 166 -4.28 3.09 8.93
N SER A 167 -3.86 3.09 7.66
CA SER A 167 -3.75 4.30 6.83
C SER A 167 -5.12 4.97 6.61
N ILE A 168 -6.16 4.17 6.34
CA ILE A 168 -7.54 4.65 6.20
C ILE A 168 -8.03 5.25 7.52
N MET A 169 -7.83 4.55 8.64
CA MET A 169 -8.21 5.05 9.97
C MET A 169 -7.45 6.33 10.33
N GLU A 170 -6.16 6.42 10.00
CA GLU A 170 -5.35 7.60 10.23
C GLU A 170 -5.89 8.81 9.42
N LEU A 171 -6.28 8.60 8.17
CA LEU A 171 -6.88 9.67 7.37
C LEU A 171 -8.25 10.08 7.92
N ARG A 172 -9.09 9.15 8.37
CA ARG A 172 -10.37 9.46 9.06
C ARG A 172 -10.12 10.32 10.29
N TYR A 173 -9.12 9.96 11.10
CA TYR A 173 -8.74 10.72 12.28
C TYR A 173 -8.32 12.16 11.94
N TYR A 174 -7.49 12.37 10.92
CA TYR A 174 -7.12 13.73 10.49
C TYR A 174 -8.28 14.50 9.86
N ARG A 175 -9.18 13.83 9.13
CA ARG A 175 -10.39 14.46 8.58
C ARG A 175 -11.27 15.03 9.69
N GLU A 176 -11.41 14.34 10.81
CA GLU A 176 -12.23 14.77 11.95
C GLU A 176 -11.53 15.82 12.82
N ASN A 177 -10.20 15.72 12.99
CA ASN A 177 -9.49 16.46 14.03
C ASN A 177 -8.51 17.52 13.52
N PHE A 178 -8.21 17.56 12.21
CA PHE A 178 -7.19 18.45 11.64
C PHE A 178 -7.70 19.30 10.46
N ILE A 179 -8.57 18.74 9.62
CA ILE A 179 -9.12 19.43 8.45
C ILE A 179 -10.42 20.14 8.86
N ARG A 180 -10.57 21.41 8.46
CA ARG A 180 -11.82 22.15 8.60
C ARG A 180 -12.62 22.02 7.29
N ILE A 181 -13.60 21.12 7.29
CA ILE A 181 -14.53 20.89 6.18
C ILE A 181 -15.87 21.61 6.39
#